data_AF-A0A6J0XBP6-F1
#
_entry.id   AF-A0A6J0XBP6-F1
#
_cell.length_a   1.000
_cell.length_b   1.000
_cell.length_c   1.000
_cell.angle_alpha   90.00
_cell.angle_beta   90.00
_cell.angle_gamma   90.00
#
_symmetry.space_group_name_H-M   'P 1'
#
loop_
_entity.id
_entity.type
_entity.pdbx_description
1 polymer ?
#
loop_
_entity_poly.entity_id
_entity_poly.type
_entity_poly.pdbx_seq_one_letter_code
_entity_poly.pdbx_strand_id
1 'polypeptide(L)'
;MKNWTSSGRDSLPRFTRPETRTPTKLSPLRKSNLDIDQKLKMVIIKDNSLVLTPSHIKAYMLMTLQGLEYLHQHWILHRDLKPNNLLLDENGVLKLADFGLAKSFGSPSRAYTHQVVTRWYRAPELLFGARMYGVGVDMWAVGCILAELLLRVPFLPGDSDLDQLTRIFETLGTPTEEQWPDMCSLPDFVTFKSFPGIPLQHIFIAAGDDLLDLIQGLFLFNPCTRITATQALKTKYFSNRPGPTPGCQLPRPNCPAEALKEQSNPAMATKRKRTEALEQGGLPKKLIF
;
A
#
# COMPACT_ATOMS: atom_id res chain seq x y z
N MET A 1 46.32 18.52 67.01
CA MET A 1 47.13 19.72 66.72
C MET A 1 46.90 20.13 65.28
N LYS A 2 46.51 21.40 65.08
CA LYS A 2 46.56 22.23 63.85
C LYS A 2 45.57 21.83 62.74
N ASN A 3 44.40 22.48 62.61
CA ASN A 3 44.06 23.85 62.19
C ASN A 3 43.82 23.96 60.68
N TRP A 4 42.58 24.30 60.35
CA TRP A 4 42.10 24.84 59.08
C TRP A 4 42.69 26.22 58.80
N THR A 5 43.04 26.49 57.54
CA THR A 5 42.91 27.83 56.93
C THR A 5 42.55 27.71 55.45
N SER A 6 41.52 28.46 55.08
CA SER A 6 40.94 28.63 53.76
C SER A 6 41.77 29.51 52.81
N SER A 7 41.58 29.30 51.51
CA SER A 7 41.34 30.30 50.44
C SER A 7 42.20 30.07 49.19
N GLY A 8 41.53 30.04 48.04
CA GLY A 8 42.15 29.89 46.73
C GLY A 8 41.12 29.43 45.70
N ARG A 9 40.29 30.36 45.23
CA ARG A 9 39.54 30.21 43.97
C ARG A 9 40.56 30.08 42.85
N ASP A 10 40.40 29.12 41.94
CA ASP A 10 40.66 29.33 40.51
C ASP A 10 40.15 28.19 39.61
N SER A 11 39.33 28.61 38.64
CA SER A 11 39.03 28.02 37.32
C SER A 11 38.55 26.56 37.18
N LEU A 12 37.23 26.39 37.06
CA LEU A 12 36.59 25.28 36.34
C LEU A 12 36.89 25.39 34.82
N PRO A 13 37.08 24.27 34.10
CA PRO A 13 37.28 24.29 32.65
C PRO A 13 36.01 24.76 31.91
N ARG A 14 36.16 25.71 30.98
CA ARG A 14 35.08 26.17 30.09
C ARG A 14 34.65 25.01 29.17
N PHE A 15 33.41 24.55 29.33
CA PHE A 15 32.72 23.77 28.32
C PHE A 15 32.47 24.66 27.09
N THR A 16 33.23 24.45 26.02
CA THR A 16 32.91 24.98 24.69
C THR A 16 31.66 24.28 24.16
N ARG A 17 30.63 25.05 23.79
CA ARG A 17 29.44 24.52 23.10
C ARG A 17 29.88 23.75 21.84
N PRO A 18 29.28 22.58 21.53
CA PRO A 18 29.46 21.98 20.21
C PRO A 18 28.84 22.90 19.17
N GLU A 19 29.58 23.18 18.11
CA GLU A 19 29.10 23.91 16.93
C GLU A 19 27.82 23.27 16.40
N THR A 20 26.76 24.06 16.31
CA THR A 20 25.52 23.68 15.64
C THR A 20 25.82 23.48 14.16
N ARG A 21 26.02 22.24 13.71
CA ARG A 21 25.98 21.89 12.29
C ARG A 21 24.62 22.32 11.74
N THR A 22 24.63 23.32 10.88
CA THR A 22 23.48 23.68 10.04
C THR A 22 23.01 22.43 9.30
N PRO A 23 21.71 22.10 9.29
CA PRO A 23 21.22 20.95 8.56
C PRO A 23 21.50 21.16 7.07
N THR A 24 22.25 20.23 6.48
CA THR A 24 22.49 20.15 5.05
C THR A 24 21.12 20.18 4.36
N LYS A 25 20.88 21.16 3.49
CA LYS A 25 19.65 21.24 2.69
C LYS A 25 19.42 19.88 2.03
N LEU A 26 18.32 19.22 2.39
CA LEU A 26 17.81 18.09 1.61
C LEU A 26 17.73 18.55 0.15
N SER A 27 18.38 17.82 -0.75
CA SER A 27 18.18 17.99 -2.17
C SER A 27 16.68 17.89 -2.47
N PRO A 28 16.10 18.76 -3.34
CA PRO A 28 14.70 18.65 -3.69
C PRO A 28 14.42 17.25 -4.24
N LEU A 29 13.48 16.53 -3.62
CA LEU A 29 12.87 15.35 -4.24
C LEU A 29 12.42 15.75 -5.64
N ARG A 30 12.92 15.07 -6.68
CA ARG A 30 12.45 15.29 -8.05
C ARG A 30 10.92 15.17 -8.03
N LYS A 31 10.20 16.20 -8.49
CA LYS A 31 8.75 16.13 -8.70
C LYS A 31 8.48 14.94 -9.62
N SER A 32 7.99 13.83 -9.06
CA SER A 32 7.42 12.76 -9.87
C SER A 32 6.11 13.27 -10.44
N ASN A 33 5.94 13.20 -11.76
CA ASN A 33 4.69 13.51 -12.44
C ASN A 33 3.69 12.38 -12.17
N LEU A 34 3.21 12.30 -10.93
CA LEU A 34 2.22 11.31 -10.48
C LEU A 34 0.92 11.37 -11.30
N ASP A 35 0.68 12.49 -11.99
CA ASP A 35 -0.47 12.75 -12.86
C ASP A 35 -0.40 12.00 -14.21
N ILE A 36 0.78 11.52 -14.62
CA ILE A 36 1.00 10.72 -15.84
C ILE A 36 0.99 9.22 -15.52
N ASP A 37 1.23 8.86 -14.25
CA ASP A 37 1.33 7.46 -13.85
C ASP A 37 -0.04 6.78 -13.90
N GLN A 38 -0.06 5.53 -14.38
CA GLN A 38 -1.30 4.81 -14.59
C GLN A 38 -1.62 3.90 -13.41
N LYS A 39 -2.90 3.78 -13.07
CA LYS A 39 -3.36 2.93 -11.94
C LYS A 39 -3.26 1.44 -12.28
N LEU A 40 -2.56 0.67 -11.46
CA LEU A 40 -2.41 -0.79 -11.60
C LEU A 40 -3.75 -1.50 -11.85
N LYS A 41 -4.81 -1.10 -11.12
CA LYS A 41 -6.15 -1.68 -11.33
C LYS A 41 -6.67 -1.55 -12.77
N MET A 42 -6.56 -0.34 -13.33
CA MET A 42 -7.12 -0.04 -14.65
C MET A 42 -6.34 -0.74 -15.75
N VAL A 43 -5.03 -0.74 -15.60
CA VAL A 43 -4.08 -1.09 -16.65
C VAL A 43 -3.78 -2.58 -16.69
N ILE A 44 -3.64 -3.18 -15.51
CA ILE A 44 -3.20 -4.56 -15.39
C ILE A 44 -4.39 -5.44 -15.05
N ILE A 45 -5.09 -5.16 -13.94
CA ILE A 45 -6.10 -6.07 -13.39
C ILE A 45 -7.33 -6.16 -14.28
N LYS A 46 -7.84 -5.04 -14.78
CA LYS A 46 -9.04 -5.01 -15.63
C LYS A 46 -8.82 -5.39 -17.10
N ASP A 47 -7.57 -5.38 -17.56
CA ASP A 47 -7.26 -5.75 -18.94
C ASP A 47 -7.10 -7.27 -19.06
N ASN A 48 -8.19 -7.93 -19.51
CA ASN A 48 -8.23 -9.37 -19.73
C ASN A 48 -7.48 -9.80 -21.00
N SER A 49 -7.11 -8.87 -21.89
CA SER A 49 -6.27 -9.19 -23.05
C SER A 49 -4.80 -9.39 -22.65
N LEU A 50 -4.43 -8.90 -21.46
CA LEU A 50 -3.09 -8.97 -20.94
C LEU A 50 -2.81 -10.28 -20.22
N VAL A 51 -1.77 -10.97 -20.64
CA VAL A 51 -1.27 -12.17 -19.95
C VAL A 51 -0.32 -11.77 -18.81
N LEU A 52 -0.75 -11.98 -17.56
CA LEU A 52 0.12 -11.86 -16.39
C LEU A 52 0.87 -13.16 -16.15
N THR A 53 2.20 -13.10 -16.22
CA THR A 53 3.07 -14.21 -15.85
C THR A 53 3.39 -14.14 -14.35
N PRO A 54 3.83 -15.26 -13.73
CA PRO A 54 4.31 -15.24 -12.34
C PRO A 54 5.43 -14.21 -12.10
N SER A 55 6.30 -13.99 -13.10
CA SER A 55 7.36 -12.99 -13.05
C SER A 55 6.84 -11.54 -13.03
N HIS A 56 5.73 -11.26 -13.72
CA HIS A 56 5.06 -9.95 -13.66
C HIS A 56 4.50 -9.69 -12.27
N ILE A 57 3.77 -10.67 -11.71
CA ILE A 57 3.18 -10.56 -10.36
C ILE A 57 4.30 -10.38 -9.33
N LYS A 58 5.37 -11.16 -9.42
CA LYS A 58 6.53 -11.06 -8.53
C LYS A 58 7.16 -9.66 -8.56
N ALA A 59 7.27 -9.04 -9.74
CA ALA A 59 7.79 -7.67 -9.85
C ALA A 59 6.90 -6.63 -9.18
N TYR A 60 5.58 -6.69 -9.39
CA TYR A 60 4.64 -5.77 -8.73
C TYR A 60 4.65 -5.92 -7.20
N MET A 61 4.68 -7.16 -6.72
CA MET A 61 4.75 -7.44 -5.28
C MET A 61 6.06 -6.99 -4.66
N LEU A 62 7.18 -7.21 -5.36
CA LEU A 62 8.51 -6.78 -4.92
C LEU A 62 8.55 -5.25 -4.73
N MET A 63 8.13 -4.49 -5.74
CA MET A 63 8.13 -3.02 -5.66
C MET A 63 7.14 -2.50 -4.61
N THR A 64 5.98 -3.14 -4.47
CA THR A 64 4.97 -2.77 -3.44
C THR A 64 5.55 -2.97 -2.03
N LEU A 65 6.15 -4.13 -1.77
CA LEU A 65 6.75 -4.45 -0.48
C LEU A 65 7.97 -3.58 -0.16
N GLN A 66 8.81 -3.27 -1.14
CA GLN A 66 9.94 -2.34 -0.96
C GLN A 66 9.46 -0.93 -0.60
N GLY A 67 8.42 -0.44 -1.28
CA GLY A 67 7.81 0.85 -0.94
C GLY A 67 7.22 0.86 0.47
N LEU A 68 6.54 -0.22 0.86
CA LEU A 68 5.99 -0.36 2.21
C LEU A 68 7.06 -0.52 3.30
N GLU A 69 8.09 -1.31 3.05
CA GLU A 69 9.21 -1.47 3.98
C GLU A 69 9.82 -0.10 4.31
N TYR A 70 10.04 0.73 3.29
CA TYR A 70 10.52 2.10 3.47
C TYR A 70 9.56 2.91 4.36
N LEU A 71 8.25 2.88 4.10
CA LEU A 71 7.26 3.61 4.91
C LEU A 71 7.24 3.13 6.36
N HIS A 72 7.22 1.81 6.56
CA HIS A 72 7.17 1.18 7.88
C HIS A 72 8.44 1.47 8.70
N GLN A 73 9.61 1.50 8.08
CA GLN A 73 10.87 1.93 8.73
C GLN A 73 10.85 3.40 9.18
N HIS A 74 10.05 4.24 8.50
CA HIS A 74 9.83 5.64 8.86
C HIS A 74 8.59 5.86 9.73
N TRP A 75 8.03 4.78 10.32
CA TRP A 75 6.86 4.82 11.20
C TRP A 75 5.59 5.37 10.54
N ILE A 76 5.47 5.22 9.22
CA ILE A 76 4.32 5.65 8.42
C ILE A 76 3.50 4.42 8.02
N LEU A 77 2.20 4.43 8.34
CA LEU A 77 1.23 3.47 7.83
C LEU A 77 0.48 4.07 6.63
N HIS A 78 0.29 3.28 5.57
CA HIS A 78 -0.42 3.73 4.38
C HIS A 78 -1.94 3.77 4.60
N ARG A 79 -2.52 2.72 5.19
CA ARG A 79 -3.94 2.54 5.59
C ARG A 79 -4.99 2.54 4.49
N ASP A 80 -4.66 2.96 3.27
CA ASP A 80 -5.56 2.88 2.10
C ASP A 80 -4.88 2.16 0.92
N LEU A 81 -4.23 1.04 1.18
CA LEU A 81 -3.65 0.24 0.10
C LEU A 81 -4.73 -0.49 -0.70
N LYS A 82 -4.69 -0.27 -2.00
CA LYS A 82 -5.54 -0.91 -3.01
C LYS A 82 -4.89 -0.76 -4.38
N PRO A 83 -5.24 -1.58 -5.39
CA PRO A 83 -4.62 -1.50 -6.72
C PRO A 83 -4.83 -0.15 -7.43
N ASN A 84 -5.80 0.67 -7.03
CA ASN A 84 -5.97 2.03 -7.56
C ASN A 84 -4.91 3.02 -7.05
N ASN A 85 -4.26 2.71 -5.93
CA ASN A 85 -3.24 3.54 -5.27
C ASN A 85 -1.82 3.01 -5.55
N LEU A 86 -1.70 2.00 -6.41
CA LEU A 86 -0.44 1.54 -6.97
C LEU A 86 -0.33 2.10 -8.38
N LEU A 87 0.60 3.04 -8.58
CA LEU A 87 0.78 3.73 -9.85
C LEU A 87 2.00 3.20 -10.57
N LEU A 88 1.91 3.10 -11.90
CA LEU A 88 2.98 2.64 -12.78
C LEU A 88 3.42 3.79 -13.68
N ASP A 89 4.70 4.10 -13.65
CA ASP A 89 5.29 5.08 -14.57
C ASP A 89 5.64 4.45 -15.93
N GLU A 90 6.09 5.29 -16.86
CA GLU A 90 6.49 4.89 -18.21
C GLU A 90 7.69 3.92 -18.26
N ASN A 91 8.41 3.73 -17.15
CA ASN A 91 9.52 2.78 -17.03
C ASN A 91 9.08 1.47 -16.36
N GLY A 92 7.80 1.34 -16.01
CA GLY A 92 7.26 0.21 -15.26
C GLY A 92 7.68 0.21 -13.80
N VAL A 93 8.06 1.36 -13.24
CA VAL A 93 8.34 1.50 -11.81
C VAL A 93 7.03 1.74 -11.09
N LEU A 94 6.73 0.86 -10.14
CA LEU A 94 5.56 0.97 -9.28
C LEU A 94 5.83 1.95 -8.12
N LYS A 95 4.90 2.86 -7.90
CA LYS A 95 4.92 3.86 -6.83
C LYS A 95 3.66 3.76 -5.99
N LEU A 96 3.82 3.86 -4.67
CA LEU A 96 2.70 3.99 -3.75
C LEU A 96 2.17 5.43 -3.80
N ALA A 97 0.85 5.58 -3.88
CA ALA A 97 0.19 6.87 -3.99
C ALA A 97 -0.98 7.00 -3.01
N ASP A 98 -1.51 8.22 -2.90
CA ASP A 98 -2.64 8.55 -2.02
C ASP A 98 -2.37 8.28 -0.53
N PHE A 99 -1.43 9.06 0.01
CA PHE A 99 -1.15 9.15 1.45
C PHE A 99 -2.19 10.02 2.19
N GLY A 100 -3.36 10.30 1.60
CA GLY A 100 -4.40 11.15 2.23
C GLY A 100 -4.92 10.58 3.55
N LEU A 101 -4.74 9.27 3.74
CA LEU A 101 -5.00 8.55 4.98
C LEU A 101 -3.72 8.04 5.65
N ALA A 102 -2.53 8.54 5.32
CA ALA A 102 -1.31 8.12 6.02
C ALA A 102 -1.22 8.74 7.43
N LYS A 103 -0.68 8.01 8.41
CA LYS A 103 -0.46 8.54 9.78
C LYS A 103 0.83 7.98 10.38
N SER A 104 1.48 8.79 11.22
CA SER A 104 2.57 8.34 12.09
C SER A 104 2.03 7.46 13.22
N PHE A 105 2.80 6.43 13.58
CA PHE A 105 2.49 5.55 14.71
C PHE A 105 2.26 6.34 16.02
N GLY A 106 1.32 5.91 16.86
CA GLY A 106 1.17 6.41 18.24
C GLY A 106 0.45 7.76 18.43
N SER A 107 -0.09 8.39 17.39
CA SER A 107 -0.85 9.64 17.55
C SER A 107 -2.34 9.39 17.85
N PRO A 108 -2.95 10.03 18.87
CA PRO A 108 -4.35 9.82 19.25
C PRO A 108 -5.33 10.08 18.09
N SER A 109 -6.39 9.27 18.08
CA SER A 109 -7.41 9.10 17.04
C SER A 109 -8.15 10.39 16.66
N ARG A 110 -8.31 10.64 15.36
CA ARG A 110 -9.42 11.43 14.81
C ARG A 110 -10.39 10.43 14.19
N ALA A 111 -11.67 10.52 14.56
CA ALA A 111 -12.72 9.69 13.96
C ALA A 111 -12.83 10.02 12.46
N TYR A 112 -12.72 9.01 11.60
CA TYR A 112 -12.94 9.17 10.17
C TYR A 112 -14.43 9.06 9.88
N THR A 113 -14.96 10.01 9.11
CA THR A 113 -16.31 9.95 8.54
C THR A 113 -16.40 8.85 7.47
N HIS A 114 -17.43 8.01 7.55
CA HIS A 114 -17.78 7.00 6.55
C HIS A 114 -18.14 7.66 5.20
N GLN A 115 -17.14 8.08 4.42
CA GLN A 115 -17.31 8.08 2.96
C GLN A 115 -17.27 6.62 2.49
N VAL A 116 -17.99 6.33 1.40
CA VAL A 116 -18.10 5.00 0.77
C VAL A 116 -16.73 4.61 0.18
N VAL A 117 -15.78 4.27 1.05
CA VAL A 117 -14.44 3.80 0.69
C VAL A 117 -14.51 2.29 0.47
N THR A 118 -13.82 1.80 -0.55
CA THR A 118 -13.71 0.37 -0.86
C THR A 118 -13.14 -0.39 0.34
N ARG A 119 -13.95 -1.25 0.97
CA ARG A 119 -13.61 -2.04 2.18
C ARG A 119 -12.87 -3.33 1.90
N TRP A 120 -12.79 -3.73 0.62
CA TRP A 120 -12.32 -5.05 0.17
C TRP A 120 -10.88 -5.40 0.57
N TYR A 121 -10.09 -4.40 0.97
CA TYR A 121 -8.69 -4.56 1.39
C TYR A 121 -8.49 -4.30 2.89
N ARG A 122 -9.57 -4.07 3.67
CA ARG A 122 -9.47 -3.83 5.11
C ARG A 122 -9.17 -5.14 5.84
N ALA A 123 -8.24 -5.04 6.79
CA ALA A 123 -7.90 -6.12 7.69
C ALA A 123 -9.02 -6.41 8.71
N PRO A 124 -9.18 -7.66 9.18
CA PRO A 124 -10.27 -8.04 10.07
C PRO A 124 -10.27 -7.26 11.39
N GLU A 125 -9.09 -6.91 11.93
CA GLU A 125 -8.98 -6.10 13.14
C GLU A 125 -9.58 -4.69 12.97
N LEU A 126 -9.49 -4.10 11.77
CA LEU A 126 -10.10 -2.80 11.49
C LEU A 126 -11.62 -2.91 11.34
N LEU A 127 -12.11 -4.04 10.81
CA LEU A 127 -13.54 -4.32 10.68
C LEU A 127 -14.20 -4.57 12.05
N PHE A 128 -13.44 -5.12 13.00
CA PHE A 128 -13.84 -5.24 14.41
C PHE A 128 -13.55 -3.99 15.26
N GLY A 129 -13.25 -2.84 14.62
CA GLY A 129 -13.15 -1.57 15.31
C GLY A 129 -11.88 -1.39 16.15
N ALA A 130 -10.82 -2.15 15.89
CA ALA A 130 -9.55 -1.99 16.60
C ALA A 130 -9.06 -0.53 16.55
N ARG A 131 -8.83 0.06 17.72
CA ARG A 131 -8.34 1.45 17.85
C ARG A 131 -6.82 1.54 17.81
N MET A 132 -6.15 0.42 18.12
CA MET A 132 -4.71 0.26 18.03
C MET A 132 -4.41 -0.76 16.94
N TYR A 133 -3.62 -0.36 15.96
CA TYR A 133 -3.24 -1.20 14.83
C TYR A 133 -1.83 -0.81 14.36
N GLY A 134 -1.14 -1.76 13.75
CA GLY A 134 0.24 -1.61 13.27
C GLY A 134 0.37 -1.89 11.78
N VAL A 135 1.58 -2.28 11.37
CA VAL A 135 1.91 -2.60 9.98
C VAL A 135 1.04 -3.70 9.37
N GLY A 136 0.46 -4.57 10.20
CA GLY A 136 -0.41 -5.66 9.77
C GLY A 136 -1.57 -5.22 8.87
N VAL A 137 -2.11 -4.00 9.04
CA VAL A 137 -3.22 -3.51 8.22
C VAL A 137 -2.81 -3.32 6.76
N ASP A 138 -1.60 -2.81 6.52
CA ASP A 138 -1.05 -2.64 5.18
C ASP A 138 -0.70 -4.01 4.58
N MET A 139 -0.15 -4.91 5.41
CA MET A 139 0.24 -6.25 4.97
C MET A 139 -0.96 -7.13 4.57
N TRP A 140 -2.10 -6.99 5.24
CA TRP A 140 -3.34 -7.62 4.82
C TRP A 140 -3.82 -7.11 3.45
N ALA A 141 -3.79 -5.78 3.26
CA ALA A 141 -4.15 -5.17 1.99
C ALA A 141 -3.24 -5.64 0.84
N VAL A 142 -1.94 -5.83 1.11
CA VAL A 142 -0.99 -6.43 0.17
C VAL A 142 -1.39 -7.87 -0.20
N GLY A 143 -1.82 -8.68 0.77
CA GLY A 143 -2.39 -10.01 0.52
C GLY A 143 -3.59 -9.95 -0.42
N CYS A 144 -4.54 -9.04 -0.18
CA CYS A 144 -5.69 -8.84 -1.04
C CYS A 144 -5.31 -8.38 -2.47
N ILE A 145 -4.30 -7.50 -2.60
CA ILE A 145 -3.77 -7.05 -3.90
C ILE A 145 -3.13 -8.21 -4.65
N LEU A 146 -2.32 -9.04 -3.98
CA LEU A 146 -1.72 -10.24 -4.55
C LEU A 146 -2.79 -11.23 -5.04
N ALA A 147 -3.81 -11.46 -4.22
CA ALA A 147 -4.93 -12.31 -4.59
C ALA A 147 -5.68 -11.77 -5.82
N GLU A 148 -5.94 -10.46 -5.90
CA GLU A 148 -6.58 -9.83 -7.08
C GLU A 148 -5.68 -9.87 -8.33
N LEU A 149 -4.36 -9.82 -8.18
CA LEU A 149 -3.42 -10.02 -9.31
C LEU A 149 -3.47 -11.45 -9.86
N LEU A 150 -3.61 -12.45 -8.97
CA LEU A 150 -3.71 -13.86 -9.35
C LEU A 150 -5.07 -14.21 -9.96
N LEU A 151 -6.15 -13.70 -9.36
CA LEU A 151 -7.54 -14.04 -9.75
C LEU A 151 -8.10 -13.11 -10.83
N ARG A 152 -7.48 -11.96 -11.08
CA ARG A 152 -7.97 -10.87 -11.96
C ARG A 152 -9.34 -10.30 -11.56
N VAL A 153 -9.87 -10.69 -10.41
CA VAL A 153 -11.11 -10.20 -9.80
C VAL A 153 -10.87 -9.88 -8.33
N PRO A 154 -11.61 -8.92 -7.74
CA PRO A 154 -11.50 -8.62 -6.31
C PRO A 154 -11.67 -9.88 -5.47
N PHE A 155 -10.73 -10.13 -4.56
CA PHE A 155 -10.69 -11.39 -3.81
C PHE A 155 -11.85 -11.51 -2.80
N LEU A 156 -12.11 -10.45 -2.03
CA LEU A 156 -13.11 -10.43 -0.96
C LEU A 156 -14.02 -9.19 -1.09
N PRO A 157 -14.94 -9.14 -2.08
CA PRO A 157 -15.78 -7.98 -2.32
C PRO A 157 -17.00 -7.92 -1.41
N GLY A 158 -16.85 -7.35 -0.20
CA GLY A 158 -17.97 -7.13 0.72
C GLY A 158 -18.68 -5.79 0.55
N ASP A 159 -19.99 -5.78 0.81
CA ASP A 159 -20.88 -4.60 0.69
C ASP A 159 -21.03 -3.80 1.99
N SER A 160 -20.75 -4.43 3.13
CA SER A 160 -20.74 -3.82 4.47
C SER A 160 -19.55 -4.36 5.29
N ASP A 161 -19.24 -3.74 6.44
CA ASP A 161 -18.16 -4.25 7.30
C ASP A 161 -18.48 -5.67 7.83
N LEU A 162 -19.75 -5.98 8.11
CA LEU A 162 -20.20 -7.32 8.50
C LEU A 162 -20.10 -8.33 7.34
N ASP A 163 -20.57 -7.95 6.15
CA ASP A 163 -20.47 -8.80 4.95
C ASP A 163 -19.01 -9.06 4.55
N GLN A 164 -18.15 -8.05 4.70
CA GLN A 164 -16.71 -8.20 4.48
C GLN A 164 -16.09 -9.23 5.42
N LEU A 165 -16.44 -9.21 6.71
CA LEU A 165 -16.01 -10.22 7.69
C LEU A 165 -16.53 -11.61 7.35
N THR A 166 -17.81 -11.74 6.98
CA THR A 166 -18.40 -13.02 6.55
C THR A 166 -17.60 -13.62 5.39
N ARG A 167 -17.30 -12.84 4.36
CA ARG A 167 -16.51 -13.29 3.20
C ARG A 167 -15.09 -13.70 3.57
N ILE A 168 -14.45 -12.95 4.47
CA ILE A 168 -13.12 -13.29 5.01
C ILE A 168 -13.17 -14.68 5.66
N PHE A 169 -14.13 -14.92 6.56
CA PHE A 169 -14.18 -16.17 7.32
C PHE A 169 -14.67 -17.36 6.49
N GLU A 170 -15.61 -17.17 5.56
CA GLU A 170 -16.00 -18.22 4.62
C GLU A 170 -14.82 -18.70 3.76
N THR A 171 -13.95 -17.76 3.38
CA THR A 171 -12.82 -18.05 2.49
C THR A 171 -11.59 -18.56 3.24
N LEU A 172 -11.19 -17.90 4.33
CA LEU A 172 -9.94 -18.15 5.05
C LEU A 172 -10.13 -18.94 6.36
N GLY A 173 -11.38 -19.19 6.74
CA GLY A 173 -11.76 -19.82 8.00
C GLY A 173 -12.02 -18.82 9.11
N THR A 174 -12.82 -19.23 10.10
CA THR A 174 -13.02 -18.43 11.32
C THR A 174 -11.82 -18.66 12.24
N PRO A 175 -11.08 -17.61 12.65
CA PRO A 175 -9.91 -17.77 13.50
C PRO A 175 -10.30 -18.36 14.86
N THR A 176 -9.51 -19.32 15.33
CA THR A 176 -9.60 -19.82 16.71
C THR A 176 -8.86 -18.89 17.67
N GLU A 177 -9.07 -19.07 18.98
CA GLU A 177 -8.38 -18.29 20.01
C GLU A 177 -6.85 -18.52 19.96
N GLU A 178 -6.39 -19.69 19.53
CA GLU A 178 -4.96 -19.96 19.33
C GLU A 178 -4.39 -19.20 18.13
N GLN A 179 -5.18 -19.05 17.06
CA GLN A 179 -4.76 -18.36 15.84
C GLN A 179 -4.80 -16.84 16.00
N TRP A 180 -5.77 -16.32 16.75
CA TRP A 180 -5.89 -14.91 17.08
C TRP A 180 -6.36 -14.71 18.53
N PRO A 181 -5.40 -14.70 19.47
CA PRO A 181 -5.70 -14.40 20.87
C PRO A 181 -6.28 -13.01 21.03
N ASP A 182 -7.18 -12.86 22.00
CA ASP A 182 -7.83 -11.60 22.37
C ASP A 182 -8.75 -11.00 21.28
N MET A 183 -9.08 -11.74 20.22
CA MET A 183 -10.00 -11.28 19.17
C MET A 183 -11.36 -10.86 19.77
N CYS A 184 -11.86 -11.62 20.74
CA CYS A 184 -13.15 -11.37 21.38
C CYS A 184 -13.18 -10.06 22.20
N SER A 185 -12.03 -9.46 22.47
CA SER A 185 -11.91 -8.20 23.22
C SER A 185 -12.04 -6.94 22.34
N LEU A 186 -12.13 -7.11 21.02
CA LEU A 186 -12.20 -5.99 20.08
C LEU A 186 -13.53 -5.24 20.20
N PRO A 187 -13.55 -3.90 20.00
CA PRO A 187 -14.69 -3.06 20.34
C PRO A 187 -16.00 -3.44 19.65
N ASP A 188 -15.92 -3.81 18.37
CA ASP A 188 -17.08 -4.14 17.55
C ASP A 188 -17.13 -5.66 17.26
N PHE A 189 -16.54 -6.49 18.14
CA PHE A 189 -16.55 -7.93 17.98
C PHE A 189 -17.98 -8.49 17.97
N VAL A 190 -18.24 -9.36 17.00
CA VAL A 190 -19.47 -10.14 16.92
C VAL A 190 -19.11 -11.59 16.63
N THR A 191 -19.87 -12.51 17.21
CA THR A 191 -19.65 -13.94 17.01
C THR A 191 -20.11 -14.37 15.61
N PHE A 192 -19.25 -15.08 14.89
CA PHE A 192 -19.57 -15.69 13.60
C PHE A 192 -19.73 -17.20 13.74
N LYS A 193 -20.40 -17.80 12.75
CA LYS A 193 -20.34 -19.25 12.54
C LYS A 193 -18.88 -19.67 12.35
N SER A 194 -18.53 -20.86 12.85
CA SER A 194 -17.23 -21.47 12.56
C SER A 194 -17.20 -21.97 11.11
N PHE A 195 -16.34 -21.37 10.30
CA PHE A 195 -16.06 -21.80 8.93
C PHE A 195 -14.69 -22.49 8.88
N PRO A 196 -14.56 -23.64 8.21
CA PRO A 196 -13.28 -24.36 8.09
C PRO A 196 -12.27 -23.64 7.20
N GLY A 197 -12.72 -22.71 6.36
CA GLY A 197 -11.91 -22.07 5.32
C GLY A 197 -11.65 -22.99 4.12
N ILE A 198 -11.15 -22.38 3.04
CA ILE A 198 -10.76 -23.08 1.81
C ILE A 198 -9.23 -23.11 1.78
N PRO A 199 -8.59 -24.28 1.61
CA PRO A 199 -7.13 -24.34 1.47
C PRO A 199 -6.63 -23.40 0.37
N LEU A 200 -5.60 -22.60 0.63
CA LEU A 200 -5.11 -21.56 -0.29
C LEU A 200 -4.74 -22.11 -1.67
N GLN A 201 -4.21 -23.33 -1.73
CA GLN A 201 -3.88 -24.03 -2.98
C GLN A 201 -5.11 -24.31 -3.88
N HIS A 202 -6.31 -24.41 -3.31
CA HIS A 202 -7.56 -24.56 -4.07
C HIS A 202 -8.11 -23.20 -4.53
N ILE A 203 -7.78 -22.12 -3.84
CA ILE A 203 -8.13 -20.76 -4.25
C ILE A 203 -7.18 -20.29 -5.36
N PHE A 204 -5.88 -20.49 -5.15
CA PHE A 204 -4.80 -20.02 -6.03
C PHE A 204 -4.16 -21.19 -6.76
N ILE A 205 -4.92 -21.83 -7.65
CA ILE A 205 -4.52 -23.07 -8.36
C ILE A 205 -3.22 -22.93 -9.18
N ALA A 206 -2.85 -21.72 -9.58
CA ALA A 206 -1.65 -21.42 -10.36
C ALA A 206 -0.46 -20.94 -9.49
N ALA A 207 -0.62 -20.90 -8.17
CA ALA A 207 0.44 -20.51 -7.24
C ALA A 207 1.33 -21.71 -6.88
N GLY A 208 2.64 -21.52 -6.96
CA GLY A 208 3.60 -22.48 -6.41
C GLY A 208 3.70 -22.37 -4.88
N ASP A 209 4.31 -23.36 -4.24
CA ASP A 209 4.40 -23.46 -2.78
C ASP A 209 5.04 -22.22 -2.13
N ASP A 210 6.07 -21.65 -2.75
CA ASP A 210 6.75 -20.45 -2.23
C ASP A 210 5.85 -19.20 -2.23
N LEU A 211 4.95 -19.08 -3.21
CA LEU A 211 3.93 -18.06 -3.27
C LEU A 211 2.82 -18.32 -2.24
N LEU A 212 2.40 -19.59 -2.07
CA LEU A 212 1.42 -19.96 -1.05
C LEU A 212 1.93 -19.64 0.36
N ASP A 213 3.21 -19.88 0.65
CA ASP A 213 3.85 -19.49 1.92
C ASP A 213 3.76 -17.98 2.16
N LEU A 214 4.03 -17.17 1.13
CA LEU A 214 3.89 -15.71 1.21
C LEU A 214 2.44 -15.30 1.47
N ILE A 215 1.47 -15.87 0.74
CA ILE A 215 0.04 -15.60 0.89
C ILE A 215 -0.42 -15.97 2.32
N GLN A 216 0.00 -17.12 2.83
CA GLN A 216 -0.33 -17.58 4.18
C GLN A 216 0.17 -16.58 5.23
N GLY A 217 1.41 -16.10 5.10
CA GLY A 217 1.98 -15.11 6.02
C GLY A 217 1.25 -13.76 5.99
N LEU A 218 0.78 -13.33 4.82
CA LEU A 218 0.02 -12.08 4.63
C LEU A 218 -1.40 -12.15 5.23
N PHE A 219 -2.02 -13.33 5.22
CA PHE A 219 -3.39 -13.55 5.71
C PHE A 219 -3.48 -14.16 7.12
N LEU A 220 -2.40 -14.14 7.90
CA LEU A 220 -2.51 -14.48 9.34
C LEU A 220 -3.46 -13.50 10.03
N PHE A 221 -4.45 -14.02 10.75
CA PHE A 221 -5.46 -13.22 11.44
C PHE A 221 -4.86 -12.35 12.54
N ASN A 222 -4.03 -12.93 13.41
CA ASN A 222 -3.34 -12.18 14.45
C ASN A 222 -2.40 -11.12 13.83
N PRO A 223 -2.67 -9.81 14.02
CA PRO A 223 -1.87 -8.75 13.43
C PRO A 223 -0.41 -8.72 13.91
N CYS A 224 -0.13 -9.31 15.08
CA CYS A 224 1.20 -9.35 15.67
C CYS A 224 2.10 -10.44 15.06
N THR A 225 1.51 -11.52 14.55
CA THR A 225 2.24 -12.62 13.90
C THR A 225 2.20 -12.52 12.37
N ARG A 226 1.33 -11.66 11.82
CA ARG A 226 1.25 -11.38 10.38
C ARG A 226 2.59 -10.89 9.86
N ILE A 227 3.00 -11.41 8.70
CA ILE A 227 4.32 -11.14 8.13
C ILE A 227 4.49 -9.64 7.87
N THR A 228 5.64 -9.09 8.23
CA THR A 228 6.02 -7.68 7.94
C THR A 228 6.59 -7.55 6.53
N ALA A 229 6.69 -6.33 5.99
CA ALA A 229 7.27 -6.10 4.67
C ALA A 229 8.72 -6.61 4.56
N THR A 230 9.55 -6.36 5.57
CA THR A 230 10.94 -6.84 5.64
C THR A 230 11.03 -8.37 5.67
N GLN A 231 10.13 -9.04 6.41
CA GLN A 231 10.10 -10.51 6.43
C GLN A 231 9.59 -11.07 5.09
N ALA A 232 8.56 -10.46 4.50
CA ALA A 232 7.99 -10.85 3.22
C ALA A 232 9.04 -10.80 2.10
N LEU A 233 9.85 -9.74 2.04
CA LEU A 233 10.94 -9.58 1.07
C LEU A 233 12.05 -10.65 1.20
N LYS A 234 12.17 -11.28 2.38
CA LYS A 234 13.15 -12.34 2.66
C LYS A 234 12.60 -13.75 2.43
N THR A 235 11.34 -13.89 2.02
CA THR A 235 10.75 -15.20 1.72
C THR A 235 11.38 -15.82 0.47
N LYS A 236 11.29 -17.16 0.36
CA LYS A 236 11.79 -17.90 -0.80
C LYS A 236 11.18 -17.43 -2.11
N TYR A 237 9.95 -16.93 -2.09
CA TYR A 237 9.26 -16.42 -3.27
C TYR A 237 10.10 -15.38 -4.03
N PHE A 238 10.76 -14.44 -3.35
CA PHE A 238 11.54 -13.40 -4.02
C PHE A 238 12.96 -13.83 -4.42
N SER A 239 13.47 -14.93 -3.85
CA SER A 239 14.78 -15.50 -4.22
C SER A 239 14.69 -16.61 -5.26
N ASN A 240 13.55 -17.30 -5.36
CA ASN A 240 13.35 -18.42 -6.25
C ASN A 240 13.11 -17.99 -7.71
N ARG A 241 13.40 -18.89 -8.64
CA ARG A 241 12.97 -18.75 -10.05
C ARG A 241 11.46 -19.01 -10.18
N PRO A 242 10.77 -18.32 -11.09
CA PRO A 242 11.30 -17.28 -11.99
C PRO A 242 11.54 -15.96 -11.25
N GLY A 243 12.54 -15.19 -11.70
CA GLY A 243 12.82 -13.87 -11.12
C GLY A 243 11.76 -12.83 -11.51
N PRO A 244 11.72 -11.67 -10.82
CA PRO A 244 10.83 -10.57 -11.19
C PRO A 244 11.17 -10.05 -12.59
N THR A 245 10.15 -9.77 -13.40
CA THR A 245 10.35 -9.12 -14.71
C THR A 245 10.88 -7.70 -14.51
N PRO A 246 11.93 -7.27 -15.23
CA PRO A 246 12.40 -5.88 -15.20
C PRO A 246 11.30 -4.90 -15.63
N GLY A 247 11.27 -3.70 -15.03
CA GLY A 247 10.22 -2.71 -15.28
C GLY A 247 9.98 -2.36 -16.76
N CYS A 248 11.05 -2.28 -17.56
CA CYS A 248 10.95 -2.00 -18.99
C CYS A 248 10.23 -3.11 -19.79
N GLN A 249 10.17 -4.33 -19.26
CA GLN A 249 9.51 -5.49 -19.86
C GLN A 249 8.16 -5.80 -19.22
N LEU A 250 7.75 -5.04 -18.19
CA LEU A 250 6.43 -5.20 -17.62
C LEU A 250 5.36 -4.82 -18.65
N PRO A 251 4.24 -5.55 -18.66
CA PRO A 251 3.18 -5.30 -19.60
C PRO A 251 2.60 -3.90 -19.40
N ARG A 252 2.35 -3.24 -20.52
CA ARG A 252 1.74 -1.91 -20.59
C ARG A 252 0.44 -2.05 -21.36
N PRO A 253 -0.60 -1.28 -21.02
CA PRO A 253 -1.75 -1.23 -21.89
C PRO A 253 -1.27 -0.58 -23.18
N ASN A 254 -1.67 -1.14 -24.32
CA ASN A 254 -1.45 -0.46 -25.58
C ASN A 254 -2.09 0.93 -25.45
N CYS A 255 -1.28 1.98 -25.37
CA CYS A 255 -1.73 3.29 -25.83
C CYS A 255 -2.20 3.00 -27.27
N PRO A 256 -3.48 3.20 -27.62
CA PRO A 256 -3.93 2.86 -28.96
C PRO A 256 -3.01 3.64 -29.90
N ALA A 257 -2.28 2.94 -30.76
CA ALA A 257 -1.43 3.57 -31.77
C ALA A 257 -2.23 4.53 -32.68
N GLU A 258 -3.56 4.54 -32.56
CA GLU A 258 -4.51 5.49 -33.15
C GLU A 258 -4.46 6.88 -32.49
N ALA A 259 -4.22 7.01 -31.19
CA ALA A 259 -4.14 8.31 -30.51
C ALA A 259 -2.88 9.12 -30.92
N LEU A 260 -1.81 8.42 -31.30
CA LEU A 260 -0.60 9.04 -31.85
C LEU A 260 -0.74 9.36 -33.35
N LYS A 261 -1.64 8.69 -34.07
CA LYS A 261 -1.95 9.02 -35.48
C LYS A 261 -2.88 10.23 -35.61
N GLU A 262 -3.82 10.44 -34.69
CA GLU A 262 -4.70 11.63 -34.72
C GLU A 262 -3.95 12.95 -34.48
N GLN A 263 -2.83 12.93 -33.74
CA GLN A 263 -2.00 14.14 -33.54
C GLN A 263 -1.06 14.45 -34.70
N SER A 264 -0.95 13.56 -35.69
CA SER A 264 -0.10 13.74 -36.88
C SER A 264 -0.81 14.41 -38.06
N ASN A 265 -2.11 14.71 -37.94
CA ASN A 265 -2.91 15.26 -39.03
C ASN A 265 -3.32 16.73 -38.76
N PRO A 266 -2.57 17.73 -39.26
CA PRO A 266 -2.83 19.15 -38.97
C PRO A 266 -4.14 19.69 -39.55
N ALA A 267 -4.87 18.90 -40.36
CA ALA A 267 -6.11 19.34 -41.03
C ALA A 267 -7.37 19.31 -40.15
N MET A 268 -7.40 18.58 -39.03
CA MET A 268 -8.57 18.55 -38.12
C MET A 268 -8.50 19.52 -36.94
N ALA A 269 -7.30 19.97 -36.55
CA ALA A 269 -7.12 20.89 -35.43
C ALA A 269 -7.75 22.28 -35.66
N THR A 270 -7.93 22.67 -36.93
CA THR A 270 -8.48 23.98 -37.32
C THR A 270 -10.01 24.03 -37.27
N LYS A 271 -10.70 22.87 -37.27
CA LYS A 271 -12.17 22.81 -37.22
C LYS A 271 -12.75 22.83 -35.81
N ARG A 272 -12.03 22.33 -34.80
CA ARG A 272 -12.51 22.32 -33.39
C ARG A 272 -12.33 23.67 -32.68
N LYS A 273 -11.34 24.48 -33.08
CA LYS A 273 -11.06 25.78 -32.46
C LYS A 273 -12.07 26.90 -32.77
N ARG A 274 -13.06 26.65 -33.63
CA ARG A 274 -14.10 27.63 -34.00
C ARG A 274 -15.46 27.41 -33.34
N THR A 275 -15.68 26.25 -32.70
CA THR A 275 -16.98 25.88 -32.12
C THR A 275 -17.04 25.95 -30.59
N GLU A 276 -15.90 26.01 -29.88
CA GLU A 276 -15.87 26.05 -28.40
C GLU A 276 -15.78 27.47 -27.81
N ALA A 277 -15.85 28.52 -28.64
CA ALA A 277 -15.85 29.92 -28.18
C ALA A 277 -17.25 30.49 -27.88
N LEU A 278 -18.32 29.72 -28.09
CA LEU A 278 -19.68 30.06 -27.67
C LEU A 278 -20.20 29.01 -26.69
N GLU A 279 -19.77 29.11 -25.43
CA GLU A 279 -20.62 28.81 -24.26
C GLU A 279 -19.86 29.20 -22.99
N GLN A 280 -20.12 30.42 -22.54
CA GLN A 280 -19.89 30.88 -21.17
C GLN A 280 -20.77 30.04 -20.22
N GLY A 281 -20.47 29.84 -18.94
CA GLY A 281 -19.41 30.30 -18.08
C GLY A 281 -19.59 29.64 -16.72
N GLY A 282 -18.50 29.32 -16.05
CA GLY A 282 -18.48 28.73 -14.72
C GLY A 282 -17.14 28.99 -14.06
N LEU A 283 -17.16 29.50 -12.83
CA LEU A 283 -16.00 29.96 -12.07
C LEU A 283 -14.88 28.89 -11.97
N PRO A 284 -13.61 29.25 -12.24
CA PRO A 284 -12.49 28.32 -12.11
C PRO A 284 -12.21 28.00 -10.63
N LYS A 285 -12.41 26.73 -10.25
CA LYS A 285 -11.93 26.17 -8.98
C LYS A 285 -10.47 25.74 -9.13
N LYS A 286 -9.52 26.64 -8.86
CA LYS A 286 -8.21 26.36 -8.24
C LYS A 286 -7.29 27.59 -8.32
N LEU A 287 -6.73 27.95 -7.17
CA LEU A 287 -5.55 28.81 -7.08
C LEU A 287 -4.31 27.93 -7.24
N ILE A 288 -3.39 28.41 -8.07
CA ILE A 288 -2.07 27.82 -8.31
C ILE A 288 -1.07 28.73 -7.60
N PHE A 289 -0.21 28.16 -6.76
CA PHE A 289 0.98 28.82 -6.21
C PHE A 289 2.21 28.38 -6.99
#